data_AF-A0A2H6NFP3-F1
#
_entry.id   AF-A0A2H6NFP3-F1
#
_cell.length_a   1.000
_cell.length_b   1.000
_cell.length_c   1.000
_cell.angle_alpha   90.00
_cell.angle_beta   90.00
_cell.angle_gamma   90.00
#
_symmetry.space_group_name_H-M   'P 1'
#
loop_
_entity.id
_entity.type
_entity.pdbx_description
1 polymer ?
#
loop_
_entity_poly.entity_id
_entity_poly.type
_entity_poly.pdbx_seq_one_letter_code
_entity_poly.pdbx_strand_id
1 'polypeptide(L)'
;MADVDPDTLLEWLQMGQGDERDMQLIALEQLCMLLLMSDNVDRCFETCPPRTFLPALCKIFLDESAPDNVLEVTARAITYYLDVSAECTRRIVGVDGAIKALCNRLVVVELNNRTSRDLAEQCVKVLELICTRESGAVFEAGGLNCVLTFIRDSGHLVHKDTLHSAMAVVSRLCGKMEPQDSSLEICVESLSSLLKHEDHQVSDGALRCFASLADRFTRRGVDPAPLAKHG
;
A
#
# COMPACT_ATOMS: atom_id res chain seq x y z
N MET A 1 -30.05 -6.96 11.34
CA MET A 1 -29.83 -6.51 9.95
C MET A 1 -30.00 -7.73 9.07
N ALA A 2 -30.77 -7.65 7.99
CA ALA A 2 -30.93 -8.78 7.08
C ALA A 2 -29.57 -9.14 6.50
N ASP A 3 -29.23 -10.43 6.44
CA ASP A 3 -28.04 -10.92 5.74
C ASP A 3 -28.20 -10.52 4.26
N VAL A 4 -27.44 -9.50 3.85
CA VAL A 4 -27.37 -9.09 2.44
C VAL A 4 -26.62 -10.20 1.70
N ASP A 5 -27.23 -10.70 0.62
CA ASP A 5 -26.62 -11.74 -0.18
C ASP A 5 -25.29 -11.23 -0.82
N PRO A 6 -24.26 -12.09 -0.98
CA PRO A 6 -22.98 -11.68 -1.54
C PRO A 6 -23.05 -11.10 -2.97
N ASP A 7 -23.99 -11.55 -3.80
CA ASP A 7 -24.15 -11.01 -5.15
C ASP A 7 -24.63 -9.55 -5.09
N THR A 8 -25.63 -9.27 -4.24
CA THR A 8 -26.10 -7.91 -3.95
C THR A 8 -24.98 -7.04 -3.37
N LEU A 9 -24.15 -7.60 -2.48
CA LEU A 9 -22.99 -6.90 -1.91
C LEU A 9 -22.01 -6.49 -3.02
N LEU A 10 -21.71 -7.41 -3.94
CA LEU A 10 -20.80 -7.16 -5.05
C LEU A 10 -21.35 -6.12 -6.03
N GLU A 11 -22.66 -6.12 -6.28
CA GLU A 11 -23.33 -5.10 -7.08
C GLU A 11 -23.16 -3.71 -6.45
N TRP A 12 -23.43 -3.57 -5.16
CA TRP A 12 -23.29 -2.29 -4.46
C TRP A 12 -21.85 -1.78 -4.40
N LEU A 13 -20.85 -2.67 -4.32
CA LEU A 13 -19.44 -2.27 -4.40
C LEU A 13 -19.10 -1.65 -5.76
N GLN A 14 -19.78 -2.06 -6.82
CA GLN A 14 -19.56 -1.57 -8.18
C GLN A 14 -20.36 -0.30 -8.50
N MET A 15 -21.35 0.03 -7.68
CA MET A 15 -22.04 1.33 -7.71
C MET A 15 -21.12 2.39 -7.10
N GLY A 16 -21.05 3.60 -7.66
CA GLY A 16 -19.96 4.52 -7.31
C GLY A 16 -20.17 5.97 -7.72
N GLN A 17 -21.39 6.39 -8.03
CA GLN A 17 -21.65 7.77 -8.44
C GLN A 17 -22.76 8.42 -7.61
N GLY A 18 -22.52 9.66 -7.18
CA GLY A 18 -23.51 10.46 -6.45
C GLY A 18 -24.01 9.76 -5.18
N ASP A 19 -25.33 9.69 -5.03
CA ASP A 19 -26.01 9.10 -3.86
C ASP A 19 -25.75 7.59 -3.69
N GLU A 20 -25.19 6.92 -4.70
CA GLU A 20 -24.81 5.50 -4.61
C GLU A 20 -23.61 5.24 -3.69
N ARG A 21 -22.85 6.28 -3.31
CA ARG A 21 -21.70 6.16 -2.42
C ARG A 21 -22.05 5.68 -1.02
N ASP A 22 -23.23 6.04 -0.52
CA ASP A 22 -23.69 5.57 0.79
C ASP A 22 -23.97 4.06 0.75
N MET A 23 -24.57 3.57 -0.35
CA MET A 23 -24.75 2.14 -0.57
C MET A 23 -23.42 1.39 -0.73
N GLN A 24 -22.48 1.98 -1.47
CA GLN A 24 -21.12 1.45 -1.61
C GLN A 24 -20.41 1.32 -0.25
N LEU A 25 -20.55 2.33 0.62
CA LEU A 25 -19.98 2.32 1.97
C LEU A 25 -20.62 1.25 2.86
N ILE A 26 -21.94 1.10 2.83
CA ILE A 26 -22.65 0.04 3.57
C ILE A 26 -22.17 -1.35 3.12
N ALA A 27 -22.00 -1.55 1.80
CA ALA A 27 -21.49 -2.80 1.25
C ALA A 27 -20.05 -3.09 1.69
N LEU A 28 -19.20 -2.06 1.71
CA LEU A 28 -17.83 -2.15 2.19
C LEU A 28 -17.75 -2.53 3.68
N GLU A 29 -18.56 -1.89 4.53
CA GLU A 29 -18.61 -2.18 5.97
C GLU A 29 -19.10 -3.61 6.25
N GLN A 30 -20.15 -4.04 5.55
CA GLN A 30 -20.68 -5.39 5.66
C GLN A 30 -19.66 -6.42 5.16
N LEU A 31 -18.96 -6.16 4.05
CA LEU A 31 -17.88 -7.02 3.58
C LEU A 31 -16.76 -7.13 4.62
N CYS A 32 -16.32 -6.01 5.19
CA CYS A 32 -15.32 -5.99 6.25
C CYS A 32 -15.76 -6.85 7.44
N MET A 33 -17.02 -6.75 7.86
CA MET A 33 -17.57 -7.56 8.96
C MET A 33 -17.54 -9.06 8.62
N LEU A 34 -17.96 -9.44 7.41
CA LEU A 34 -17.95 -10.84 6.96
C LEU A 34 -16.52 -11.42 6.91
N LEU A 35 -15.56 -10.66 6.41
CA LEU A 35 -14.16 -11.08 6.32
C LEU A 35 -13.53 -11.21 7.72
N LEU A 36 -13.75 -10.23 8.60
CA LEU A 36 -13.15 -10.20 9.94
C LEU A 36 -13.71 -11.29 10.87
N MET A 37 -15.00 -11.58 10.75
CA MET A 37 -15.69 -12.57 11.59
C MET A 37 -15.57 -14.00 11.07
N SER A 38 -14.94 -14.19 9.90
CA SER A 38 -14.80 -15.52 9.33
C SER A 38 -13.77 -16.35 10.08
N ASP A 39 -14.19 -17.51 10.58
CA ASP A 39 -13.34 -18.52 11.22
C ASP A 39 -12.89 -19.62 10.23
N ASN A 40 -13.34 -19.55 8.97
CA ASN A 40 -13.07 -20.56 7.95
C ASN A 40 -12.81 -19.91 6.58
N VAL A 41 -11.57 -20.03 6.11
CA VAL A 41 -11.09 -19.47 4.85
C VAL A 41 -11.89 -19.97 3.64
N ASP A 42 -12.17 -21.27 3.57
CA ASP A 42 -12.87 -21.87 2.42
C ASP A 42 -14.29 -21.32 2.33
N ARG A 43 -15.03 -21.30 3.44
CA ARG A 43 -16.38 -20.73 3.49
C ARG A 43 -16.38 -19.23 3.20
N CYS A 44 -15.37 -18.50 3.68
CA CYS A 44 -15.18 -17.09 3.39
C CYS A 44 -15.05 -16.85 1.88
N PHE A 45 -14.21 -17.63 1.21
CA PHE A 45 -13.95 -17.50 -0.22
C PHE A 45 -15.05 -18.11 -1.10
N GLU A 46 -15.85 -19.03 -0.59
CA GLU A 46 -17.10 -19.45 -1.22
C GLU A 46 -18.13 -18.32 -1.21
N THR A 47 -18.27 -17.63 -0.06
CA THR A 47 -19.27 -16.56 0.12
C THR A 47 -18.84 -15.28 -0.59
N CYS A 48 -17.58 -14.86 -0.40
CA CYS A 48 -17.01 -13.65 -0.97
C CYS A 48 -15.74 -14.00 -1.77
N PRO A 49 -15.86 -14.49 -3.02
CA PRO A 49 -14.71 -14.96 -3.77
C PRO A 49 -13.69 -13.85 -4.06
N PRO A 50 -12.40 -14.01 -3.69
CA PRO A 50 -11.38 -13.01 -3.98
C PRO A 50 -11.23 -12.68 -5.46
N ARG A 51 -11.62 -13.62 -6.35
CA ARG A 51 -11.55 -13.46 -7.81
C ARG A 51 -12.51 -12.38 -8.33
N THR A 52 -13.62 -12.11 -7.65
CA THR A 52 -14.61 -11.11 -8.05
C THR A 52 -14.53 -9.86 -7.17
N PHE A 53 -14.36 -10.05 -5.87
CA PHE A 53 -14.35 -8.95 -4.90
C PHE A 53 -13.08 -8.10 -4.96
N LEU A 54 -11.88 -8.70 -5.05
CA LEU A 54 -10.64 -7.90 -5.10
C LEU A 54 -10.58 -7.00 -6.34
N PRO A 55 -10.96 -7.45 -7.55
CA PRO A 55 -11.07 -6.55 -8.69
C PRO A 55 -12.08 -5.42 -8.49
N ALA A 56 -13.22 -5.66 -7.83
CA ALA A 56 -14.18 -4.61 -7.52
C ALA A 56 -13.58 -3.57 -6.57
N LEU A 57 -12.95 -4.01 -5.47
CA LEU A 57 -12.27 -3.12 -4.51
C LEU A 57 -11.14 -2.31 -5.17
N CYS A 58 -10.34 -2.92 -6.04
CA CYS A 58 -9.30 -2.22 -6.78
C CYS A 58 -9.87 -1.13 -7.70
N LYS A 59 -11.03 -1.37 -8.33
CA LYS A 59 -11.70 -0.36 -9.17
C LYS A 59 -12.17 0.85 -8.36
N ILE A 60 -12.55 0.67 -7.09
CA ILE A 60 -12.88 1.80 -6.20
C ILE A 60 -11.64 2.67 -5.98
N PHE A 61 -10.45 2.06 -5.84
CA PHE A 61 -9.19 2.79 -5.72
C PHE A 61 -8.80 3.56 -7.00
N LEU A 62 -9.16 3.03 -8.16
CA LEU A 62 -8.92 3.67 -9.46
C LEU A 62 -9.84 4.88 -9.70
N ASP A 63 -10.91 5.00 -8.93
CA ASP A 63 -11.82 6.13 -9.02
C ASP A 63 -11.24 7.34 -8.27
N GLU A 64 -10.79 8.33 -9.04
CA GLU A 64 -10.22 9.56 -8.50
C GLU A 64 -11.23 10.37 -7.67
N SER A 65 -12.53 10.19 -7.92
CA SER A 65 -13.63 10.88 -7.21
C SER A 65 -14.05 10.18 -5.91
N ALA A 66 -13.52 8.99 -5.63
CA ALA A 66 -13.85 8.25 -4.42
C ALA A 66 -13.38 9.01 -3.16
N PRO A 67 -14.26 9.24 -2.19
CA PRO A 67 -13.90 9.97 -0.97
C PRO A 67 -13.06 9.12 -0.01
N ASP A 68 -12.31 9.79 0.88
CA ASP A 68 -11.34 9.12 1.76
C ASP A 68 -11.97 8.03 2.66
N ASN A 69 -13.21 8.22 3.13
CA ASN A 69 -13.91 7.23 3.95
C ASN A 69 -14.22 5.95 3.17
N VAL A 70 -14.62 6.05 1.90
CA VAL A 70 -14.86 4.89 1.04
C VAL A 70 -13.54 4.18 0.75
N LEU A 71 -12.48 4.94 0.45
CA LEU A 71 -11.16 4.38 0.17
C LEU A 71 -10.54 3.70 1.40
N GLU A 72 -10.74 4.26 2.61
CA GLU A 72 -10.24 3.69 3.86
C GLU A 72 -10.85 2.31 4.09
N VAL A 73 -12.19 2.19 4.03
CA VAL A 73 -12.86 0.90 4.23
C VAL A 73 -12.50 -0.08 3.11
N THR A 74 -12.33 0.41 1.87
CA THR A 74 -11.84 -0.40 0.75
C THR A 74 -10.45 -0.99 1.04
N ALA A 75 -9.52 -0.17 1.52
CA ALA A 75 -8.17 -0.60 1.90
C ALA A 75 -8.21 -1.65 3.01
N ARG A 76 -9.06 -1.42 4.02
CA ARG A 76 -9.28 -2.36 5.13
C ARG A 76 -9.83 -3.70 4.67
N ALA A 77 -10.80 -3.70 3.74
CA ALA A 77 -11.32 -4.94 3.13
C ALA A 77 -10.22 -5.69 2.36
N ILE A 78 -9.36 -4.98 1.61
CA ILE A 78 -8.21 -5.58 0.92
C ILE A 78 -7.24 -6.19 1.95
N THR A 79 -6.92 -5.49 3.04
CA THR A 79 -6.09 -6.00 4.13
C THR A 79 -6.65 -7.31 4.68
N TYR A 80 -7.95 -7.38 4.97
CA TYR A 80 -8.56 -8.62 5.46
C TYR A 80 -8.47 -9.78 4.46
N TYR A 81 -8.64 -9.54 3.16
CA TYR A 81 -8.40 -10.60 2.16
C TYR A 81 -6.95 -11.10 2.15
N LEU A 82 -5.99 -10.20 2.35
CA LEU A 82 -4.57 -10.53 2.42
C LEU A 82 -4.19 -11.26 3.71
N ASP A 83 -4.84 -10.93 4.82
CA ASP A 83 -4.68 -11.62 6.12
C ASP A 83 -5.29 -13.04 6.06
N VAL A 84 -6.42 -13.20 5.38
CA VAL A 84 -7.04 -14.52 5.15
C VAL A 84 -6.16 -15.38 4.24
N SER A 85 -5.61 -14.80 3.16
CA SER A 85 -4.64 -15.49 2.30
C SER A 85 -3.70 -14.54 1.57
N ALA A 86 -2.41 -14.72 1.80
CA ALA A 86 -1.37 -13.98 1.08
C ALA A 86 -1.35 -14.28 -0.44
N GLU A 87 -2.06 -15.31 -0.94
CA GLU A 87 -2.19 -15.56 -2.38
C GLU A 87 -3.07 -14.55 -3.10
N CYS A 88 -3.88 -13.80 -2.35
CA CYS A 88 -4.73 -12.73 -2.87
C CYS A 88 -3.91 -11.60 -3.51
N THR A 89 -2.65 -11.40 -3.11
CA THR A 89 -1.73 -10.37 -3.66
C THR A 89 -1.67 -10.38 -5.20
N ARG A 90 -1.57 -11.56 -5.83
CA ARG A 90 -1.55 -11.69 -7.30
C ARG A 90 -2.80 -11.17 -7.99
N ARG A 91 -3.96 -11.24 -7.34
CA ARG A 91 -5.23 -10.75 -7.91
C ARG A 91 -5.25 -9.22 -7.96
N ILE A 92 -4.67 -8.57 -6.95
CA ILE A 92 -4.52 -7.12 -6.90
C ILE A 92 -3.55 -6.65 -7.99
N VAL A 93 -2.39 -7.31 -8.11
CA VAL A 93 -1.40 -7.02 -9.16
C VAL A 93 -1.99 -7.22 -10.57
N GLY A 94 -2.91 -8.16 -10.74
CA GLY A 94 -3.59 -8.40 -12.01
C GLY A 94 -4.60 -7.31 -12.42
N VAL A 95 -4.92 -6.36 -11.54
CA VAL A 95 -5.76 -5.20 -11.88
C VAL A 95 -4.86 -4.04 -12.28
N ASP A 96 -4.89 -3.70 -13.57
CA ASP A 96 -4.06 -2.63 -14.10
C ASP A 96 -4.26 -1.30 -13.36
N GLY A 97 -3.17 -0.62 -13.05
CA GLY A 97 -3.16 0.63 -12.29
C GLY A 97 -3.45 0.54 -10.80
N ALA A 98 -3.92 -0.60 -10.25
CA ALA A 98 -4.36 -0.67 -8.85
C ALA A 98 -3.26 -0.35 -7.84
N ILE A 99 -2.06 -0.91 -8.03
CA ILE A 99 -0.90 -0.64 -7.16
C ILE A 99 -0.48 0.82 -7.27
N LYS A 100 -0.48 1.37 -8.49
CA LYS A 100 -0.14 2.78 -8.73
C LYS A 100 -1.15 3.72 -8.04
N ALA A 101 -2.44 3.40 -8.08
CA ALA A 101 -3.47 4.17 -7.39
C ALA A 101 -3.26 4.15 -5.87
N LEU A 102 -2.98 2.98 -5.28
CA LEU A 102 -2.63 2.87 -3.85
C LEU A 102 -1.40 3.72 -3.50
N CYS A 103 -0.33 3.65 -4.28
CA CYS A 103 0.88 4.45 -4.06
C CYS A 103 0.60 5.96 -4.20
N ASN A 104 -0.17 6.37 -5.20
CA ASN A 104 -0.51 7.77 -5.44
C ASN A 104 -1.29 8.36 -4.27
N ARG A 105 -2.18 7.58 -3.62
CA ARG A 105 -2.92 8.07 -2.43
C ARG A 105 -1.98 8.51 -1.31
N LEU A 106 -0.83 7.86 -1.11
CA LEU A 106 0.16 8.29 -0.10
C LEU A 106 0.84 9.63 -0.45
N VAL A 107 0.82 10.05 -1.71
CA VAL A 107 1.46 11.29 -2.17
C VAL A 107 0.46 12.45 -2.18
N VAL A 108 -0.80 12.19 -2.56
CA VAL A 108 -1.83 13.24 -2.71
C VAL A 108 -2.67 13.45 -1.46
N VAL A 109 -2.62 12.54 -0.47
CA VAL A 109 -3.46 12.64 0.71
C VAL A 109 -3.08 13.84 1.58
N GLU A 110 -4.06 14.69 1.84
CA GLU A 110 -3.92 15.77 2.82
C GLU A 110 -4.30 15.25 4.21
N LEU A 111 -3.31 15.07 5.09
CA LEU A 111 -3.47 14.52 6.44
C LEU A 111 -4.09 15.51 7.45
N ASN A 112 -5.10 16.24 6.99
CA ASN A 112 -5.77 17.32 7.70
C ASN A 112 -6.86 16.83 8.65
N ASN A 113 -7.40 15.63 8.41
CA ASN A 113 -8.47 15.04 9.23
C ASN A 113 -8.14 13.61 9.64
N ARG A 114 -8.98 13.01 10.49
CA ARG A 114 -8.75 11.65 10.99
C ARG A 114 -8.88 10.61 9.87
N THR A 115 -9.92 10.70 9.06
CA THR A 115 -10.19 9.75 7.97
C THR A 115 -9.06 9.67 6.96
N SER A 116 -8.44 10.80 6.60
CA SER A 116 -7.33 10.82 5.66
C SER A 116 -6.04 10.21 6.25
N ARG A 117 -5.83 10.32 7.57
CA ARG A 117 -4.76 9.61 8.28
C ARG A 117 -5.02 8.11 8.37
N ASP A 118 -6.24 7.72 8.70
CA ASP A 118 -6.65 6.30 8.74
C ASP A 118 -6.49 5.67 7.34
N LEU A 119 -6.87 6.39 6.27
CA LEU A 119 -6.64 5.96 4.88
C LEU A 119 -5.14 5.77 4.57
N ALA A 120 -4.28 6.71 4.95
CA ALA A 120 -2.84 6.60 4.71
C ALA A 120 -2.26 5.38 5.44
N GLU A 121 -2.69 5.13 6.68
CA GLU A 121 -2.31 3.95 7.44
C GLU A 121 -2.72 2.65 6.74
N GLN A 122 -3.98 2.56 6.28
CA GLN A 122 -4.46 1.40 5.57
C GLN A 122 -3.73 1.19 4.23
N CYS A 123 -3.46 2.26 3.47
CA CYS A 123 -2.68 2.18 2.24
C CYS A 123 -1.26 1.64 2.48
N VAL A 124 -0.57 2.13 3.53
CA VAL A 124 0.74 1.58 3.92
C VAL A 124 0.63 0.11 4.28
N LYS A 125 -0.42 -0.30 5.02
CA LYS A 125 -0.61 -1.70 5.42
C LYS A 125 -0.83 -2.62 4.23
N VAL A 126 -1.68 -2.21 3.28
CA VAL A 126 -1.91 -2.95 2.03
C VAL A 126 -0.60 -3.09 1.25
N LEU A 127 0.16 -2.00 1.08
CA LEU A 127 1.46 -2.04 0.40
C LEU A 127 2.48 -2.94 1.11
N GLU A 128 2.52 -2.93 2.44
CA GLU A 128 3.37 -3.82 3.22
C GLU A 128 3.07 -5.29 2.93
N LEU A 129 1.78 -5.67 2.97
CA LEU A 129 1.33 -7.03 2.70
C LEU A 129 1.62 -7.45 1.26
N ILE A 130 1.36 -6.60 0.26
CA ILE A 130 1.66 -6.89 -1.14
C ILE A 130 3.18 -7.06 -1.35
N CYS A 131 3.99 -6.19 -0.76
CA CYS A 131 5.45 -6.25 -0.86
C CYS A 131 6.07 -7.54 -0.33
N THR A 132 5.37 -8.31 0.51
CA THR A 132 5.86 -9.62 0.98
C THR A 132 6.08 -10.63 -0.15
N ARG A 133 5.27 -10.57 -1.21
CA ARG A 133 5.33 -11.51 -2.34
C ARG A 133 5.56 -10.82 -3.68
N GLU A 134 4.99 -9.63 -3.85
CA GLU A 134 4.90 -8.93 -5.13
C GLU A 134 5.65 -7.59 -5.11
N SER A 135 6.77 -7.51 -4.38
CA SER A 135 7.61 -6.29 -4.30
C SER A 135 8.09 -5.77 -5.67
N GLY A 136 8.21 -6.64 -6.68
CA GLY A 136 8.51 -6.21 -8.05
C GLY A 136 7.42 -5.31 -8.63
N ALA A 137 6.15 -5.73 -8.52
CA ALA A 137 5.01 -4.95 -9.01
C ALA A 137 4.88 -3.61 -8.29
N VAL A 138 5.15 -3.57 -6.97
CA VAL A 138 5.14 -2.32 -6.20
C VAL A 138 6.30 -1.39 -6.60
N PHE A 139 7.47 -1.94 -6.90
CA PHE A 139 8.60 -1.16 -7.40
C PHE A 139 8.30 -0.56 -8.78
N GLU A 140 7.79 -1.37 -9.72
CA GLU A 140 7.42 -0.94 -11.08
C GLU A 140 6.31 0.12 -11.07
N ALA A 141 5.40 0.07 -10.10
CA ALA A 141 4.37 1.09 -9.90
C ALA A 141 4.90 2.43 -9.32
N GLY A 142 6.21 2.54 -9.05
CA GLY A 142 6.83 3.73 -8.46
C GLY A 142 6.67 3.82 -6.93
N GLY A 143 6.32 2.70 -6.28
CA GLY A 143 6.00 2.68 -4.85
C GLY A 143 7.16 3.12 -3.95
N LEU A 144 8.41 2.89 -4.35
CA LEU A 144 9.58 3.30 -3.55
C LEU A 144 9.60 4.82 -3.34
N ASN A 145 9.50 5.59 -4.42
CA ASN A 145 9.50 7.05 -4.35
C ASN A 145 8.27 7.58 -3.62
N CYS A 146 7.10 6.97 -3.84
CA CYS A 146 5.87 7.36 -3.16
C CYS A 146 5.98 7.21 -1.64
N VAL A 147 6.47 6.05 -1.17
CA VAL A 147 6.59 5.77 0.27
C VAL A 147 7.72 6.57 0.91
N LEU A 148 8.87 6.76 0.23
CA LEU A 148 9.94 7.64 0.72
C LEU A 148 9.44 9.08 0.90
N THR A 149 8.70 9.61 -0.08
CA THR A 149 8.08 10.94 -0.02
C THR A 149 7.10 11.03 1.15
N PHE A 150 6.25 10.02 1.32
CA PHE A 150 5.31 9.94 2.43
C PHE A 150 6.01 9.98 3.80
N ILE A 151 7.05 9.16 4.01
CA ILE A 151 7.82 9.15 5.27
C ILE A 151 8.41 10.54 5.53
N ARG A 152 9.03 11.15 4.52
CA ARG A 152 9.71 12.45 4.65
C ARG A 152 8.73 13.59 4.95
N ASP A 153 7.64 13.67 4.19
CA ASP A 153 6.78 14.86 4.18
C ASP A 153 5.62 14.73 5.16
N SER A 154 5.17 13.49 5.43
CA SER A 154 3.95 13.18 6.18
C SER A 154 4.14 12.21 7.35
N GLY A 155 5.33 11.60 7.49
CA GLY A 155 5.59 10.57 8.50
C GLY A 155 5.37 11.02 9.95
N HIS A 156 5.53 12.31 10.24
CA HIS A 156 5.31 12.90 11.55
C HIS A 156 3.82 13.07 11.91
N LEU A 157 2.91 12.91 10.94
CA LEU A 157 1.46 13.06 11.11
C LEU A 157 0.72 11.73 11.31
N VAL A 158 1.43 10.61 11.25
CA VAL A 158 0.87 9.25 11.40
C VAL A 158 1.44 8.52 12.60
N HIS A 159 0.83 7.38 12.95
CA HIS A 159 1.31 6.55 14.04
C HIS A 159 2.70 5.98 13.75
N LYS A 160 3.50 5.75 14.81
CA LYS A 160 4.85 5.20 14.66
C LYS A 160 4.85 3.84 13.98
N ASP A 161 3.88 2.98 14.30
CA ASP A 161 3.76 1.66 13.68
C ASP A 161 3.51 1.76 12.16
N THR A 162 2.75 2.76 11.71
CA THR A 162 2.55 3.08 10.29
C THR A 162 3.86 3.51 9.65
N LEU A 163 4.60 4.40 10.33
CA LEU A 163 5.90 4.87 9.88
C LEU A 163 6.91 3.72 9.74
N HIS A 164 6.92 2.79 10.70
CA HIS A 164 7.78 1.61 10.67
C HIS A 164 7.37 0.63 9.57
N SER A 165 6.07 0.44 9.35
CA SER A 165 5.53 -0.36 8.23
C SER A 165 5.91 0.24 6.87
N ALA A 166 5.84 1.56 6.74
CA ALA A 166 6.30 2.28 5.54
C ALA A 166 7.81 2.07 5.32
N MET A 167 8.62 2.15 6.38
CA MET A 167 10.06 1.89 6.29
C MET A 167 10.36 0.42 5.92
N ALA A 168 9.53 -0.53 6.36
CA ALA A 168 9.63 -1.93 5.96
C ALA A 168 9.30 -2.14 4.47
N VAL A 169 8.37 -1.37 3.91
CA VAL A 169 8.12 -1.31 2.45
C VAL A 169 9.35 -0.76 1.72
N VAL A 170 9.87 0.40 2.13
CA VAL A 170 11.06 1.01 1.53
C VAL A 170 12.25 0.05 1.53
N SER A 171 12.51 -0.64 2.65
CA SER A 171 13.61 -1.59 2.77
C SER A 171 13.53 -2.73 1.76
N ARG A 172 12.32 -3.28 1.53
CA ARG A 172 12.10 -4.34 0.53
C ARG A 172 12.28 -3.81 -0.90
N LEU A 173 11.79 -2.60 -1.17
CA LEU A 173 11.83 -1.99 -2.50
C LEU A 173 13.24 -1.50 -2.88
N CYS A 174 14.03 -0.98 -1.93
CA CYS A 174 15.46 -0.68 -2.14
C CYS A 174 16.23 -1.93 -2.59
N GLY A 175 15.85 -3.11 -2.12
CA GLY A 175 16.40 -4.38 -2.57
C GLY A 175 16.12 -4.71 -4.05
N LYS A 176 15.19 -4.00 -4.71
CA LYS A 176 14.88 -4.15 -6.15
C LYS A 176 15.59 -3.13 -7.04
N MET A 177 16.10 -2.05 -6.47
CA MET A 177 16.79 -0.99 -7.21
C MET A 177 18.07 -1.54 -7.86
N GLU A 178 18.30 -1.14 -9.10
CA GLU A 178 19.52 -1.39 -9.87
C GLU A 178 20.31 -0.08 -10.09
N PRO A 179 21.65 -0.15 -10.24
CA PRO A 179 22.50 1.04 -10.39
C PRO A 179 22.12 1.98 -11.55
N GLN A 180 21.51 1.44 -12.61
CA GLN A 180 21.10 2.18 -13.80
C GLN A 180 19.69 2.80 -13.71
N ASP A 181 18.95 2.53 -12.63
CA ASP A 181 17.59 3.03 -12.51
C ASP A 181 17.57 4.55 -12.40
N SER A 182 16.73 5.20 -13.20
CA SER A 182 16.64 6.67 -13.24
C SER A 182 16.19 7.28 -11.90
N SER A 183 15.51 6.50 -11.05
CA SER A 183 15.06 6.92 -9.72
C SER A 183 16.14 6.80 -8.63
N LEU A 184 17.33 6.29 -8.95
CA LEU A 184 18.37 6.05 -7.94
C LEU A 184 18.77 7.33 -7.20
N GLU A 185 18.97 8.43 -7.92
CA GLU A 185 19.41 9.70 -7.32
C GLU A 185 18.38 10.22 -6.30
N ILE A 186 17.09 10.21 -6.67
CA ILE A 186 15.98 10.62 -5.78
C ILE A 186 15.89 9.71 -4.55
N CYS A 187 16.10 8.41 -4.73
CA CYS A 187 16.11 7.43 -3.65
C CYS A 187 17.26 7.70 -2.67
N VAL A 188 18.48 7.90 -3.17
CA VAL A 188 19.67 8.21 -2.37
C VAL A 188 19.47 9.50 -1.58
N GLU A 189 19.02 10.57 -2.24
CA GLU A 189 18.72 11.84 -1.57
C GLU A 189 17.71 11.68 -0.43
N SER A 190 16.62 10.95 -0.70
CA SER A 190 15.58 10.69 0.29
C SER A 190 16.12 9.87 1.46
N LEU A 191 16.85 8.79 1.20
CA LEU A 191 17.46 7.96 2.25
C LEU A 191 18.48 8.75 3.09
N SER A 192 19.31 9.60 2.46
CA SER A 192 20.25 10.47 3.17
C SER A 192 19.54 11.42 4.14
N SER A 193 18.36 11.93 3.77
CA SER A 193 17.53 12.73 4.68
C SER A 193 17.01 11.89 5.87
N LEU A 194 16.61 10.64 5.62
CA LEU A 194 16.08 9.74 6.64
C LEU A 194 17.13 9.22 7.62
N LEU A 195 18.42 9.24 7.27
CA LEU A 195 19.51 8.93 8.22
C LEU A 195 19.51 9.86 9.44
N LYS A 196 18.97 11.08 9.31
CA LYS A 196 18.88 12.08 10.38
C LYS A 196 17.53 12.08 11.09
N HIS A 197 16.66 11.12 10.79
CA HIS A 197 15.32 11.05 11.34
C HIS A 197 15.36 10.77 12.86
N GLU A 198 14.49 11.44 13.63
CA GLU A 198 14.44 11.32 15.10
C GLU A 198 14.03 9.93 15.58
N ASP A 199 13.16 9.26 14.82
CA ASP A 199 12.82 7.85 15.07
C ASP A 199 13.95 6.91 14.63
N HIS A 200 14.54 6.22 15.60
CA HIS A 200 15.70 5.35 15.40
C HIS A 200 15.42 4.17 14.46
N GLN A 201 14.18 3.66 14.37
CA GLN A 201 13.89 2.56 13.45
C GLN A 201 13.86 3.04 11.99
N VAL A 202 13.48 4.30 11.77
CA VAL A 202 13.51 4.92 10.44
C VAL A 202 14.96 5.17 10.00
N SER A 203 15.79 5.77 10.87
CA SER A 203 17.20 6.02 10.53
C SER A 203 18.02 4.74 10.38
N ASP A 204 17.82 3.73 11.24
CA ASP A 204 18.42 2.40 11.05
C ASP A 204 17.91 1.71 9.77
N GLY A 205 16.62 1.85 9.47
CA GLY A 205 16.04 1.37 8.21
C GLY A 205 16.70 2.01 6.98
N ALA A 206 16.91 3.32 7.00
CA ALA A 206 17.60 4.03 5.92
C ALA A 206 19.05 3.54 5.75
N LEU A 207 19.77 3.32 6.85
CA LEU A 207 21.11 2.74 6.82
C LEU A 207 21.14 1.34 6.20
N ARG A 208 20.18 0.48 6.55
CA ARG A 208 20.03 -0.86 5.94
C ARG A 208 19.70 -0.79 4.45
N CYS A 209 18.95 0.22 4.02
CA CYS A 209 18.69 0.46 2.60
C CYS A 209 19.99 0.81 1.87
N PHE A 210 20.82 1.69 2.42
CA PHE A 210 22.14 1.99 1.84
C PHE A 210 23.03 0.75 1.76
N ALA A 211 23.05 -0.09 2.79
CA ALA A 211 23.80 -1.35 2.76
C ALA A 211 23.30 -2.27 1.62
N SER A 212 21.98 -2.37 1.42
CA SER A 212 21.41 -3.16 0.32
C SER A 212 21.77 -2.60 -1.05
N LEU A 213 21.73 -1.27 -1.22
CA LEU A 213 22.16 -0.61 -2.46
C LEU A 213 23.65 -0.85 -2.72
N ALA A 214 24.51 -0.70 -1.71
CA ALA A 214 25.94 -0.94 -1.84
C ALA A 214 26.26 -2.40 -2.24
N ASP A 215 25.54 -3.38 -1.67
CA ASP A 215 25.66 -4.78 -2.07
C ASP A 215 25.23 -4.97 -3.55
N ARG A 216 24.17 -4.30 -4.00
CA ARG A 216 23.75 -4.33 -5.42
C ARG A 216 24.83 -3.79 -6.35
N PHE A 217 25.41 -2.63 -6.04
CA PHE A 217 26.53 -2.06 -6.80
C PHE A 217 27.73 -3.01 -6.87
N THR A 218 28.09 -3.60 -5.73
CA THR A 218 29.20 -4.56 -5.63
C THR A 218 28.96 -5.78 -6.51
N ARG A 219 27.76 -6.38 -6.44
CA ARG A 219 27.40 -7.55 -7.27
C ARG A 219 27.38 -7.26 -8.77
N ARG A 220 27.07 -6.01 -9.16
CA ARG A 220 27.10 -5.56 -10.55
C ARG A 220 28.48 -5.11 -11.01
N GLY A 221 29.47 -5.02 -10.12
CA GLY A 221 30.80 -4.51 -10.44
C GLY A 221 30.80 -3.03 -10.83
N VAL A 222 29.84 -2.25 -10.31
CA VAL A 222 29.69 -0.82 -10.60
C VAL A 222 30.19 -0.02 -9.40
N ASP A 223 30.82 1.13 -9.66
CA ASP A 223 31.31 2.04 -8.62
C ASP A 223 30.14 2.59 -7.77
N PRO A 224 30.13 2.37 -6.44
CA PRO A 224 29.09 2.88 -5.53
C PRO A 224 29.20 4.39 -5.24
N ALA A 225 30.12 5.13 -5.86
CA ALA A 225 30.24 6.59 -5.70
C ALA A 225 28.92 7.38 -5.75
N PRO A 226 27.91 7.03 -6.59
CA PRO A 226 26.62 7.71 -6.57
C PRO A 226 25.90 7.67 -5.22
N LEU A 227 26.11 6.65 -4.39
CA LEU A 227 25.48 6.50 -3.09
C LEU A 227 25.96 7.53 -2.06
N ALA A 228 27.14 8.13 -2.26
CA ALA A 228 27.74 9.11 -1.36
C ALA A 228 27.40 10.57 -1.71
N LYS A 229 26.62 10.81 -2.76
CA LYS A 229 26.38 12.18 -3.28
C LYS A 229 25.63 13.11 -2.31
N HIS A 230 24.86 12.56 -1.38
CA HIS A 230 23.93 13.33 -0.53
C HIS A 230 24.23 13.22 0.98
N GLY A 231 25.41 12.73 1.36
CA GLY A 231 25.85 12.65 2.77
C GLY A 231 26.74 11.45 3.04
#